data_AF-A0A0J7HXQ8-F1
#
_entry.id   AF-A0A0J7HXQ8-F1
#
_cell.length_a   1.000
_cell.length_b   1.000
_cell.length_c   1.000
_cell.angle_alpha   90.00
_cell.angle_beta   90.00
_cell.angle_gamma   90.00
#
_symmetry.space_group_name_H-M   'P 1'
#
loop_
_entity.id
_entity.type
_entity.pdbx_description
1 polymer ?
#
loop_
_entity_poly.entity_id
_entity_poly.type
_entity_poly.pdbx_seq_one_letter_code
_entity_poly.pdbx_strand_id
1 'polypeptide(L)'
;MSKETYIGGDLIEEIGGSYKIYATEGYEISSSKEVIFNAKDGIIYGTNQEAPFIEFDTGIDLYIEFEPLPSYDGEFGFDWLKVNSSDSPLKVQTDDIANLEFVYDSMKQEYSSVSATPNLKNEIKKEYKQFPLKVPYYIPWLSLMQIGQEIKLNMVCKPINSGEDITKGEVSFGKNEFYEVIIDGQKNENIKYTPDGNPKEITIKCIKPSKDIEIAAVDKNGKEIGKIKVIDNTKMFELPVRLVCVVKDTANKETEIAQLISGFKSEKIEDYLNKNSLNQALIKTTVETDSKYRIAFDETAWSGTFYDKSGNYFTNRKDPSGGKVSYMDDDGEEVKDAEYEHILDKFLRDYKTAFEGDGKKFKGILLFITNINKDTNDKEGGVSRTKPVNFREAIVFASNLKDKSTYAHEIAHALGLEHTFWKDVDGPTYDPTELTKNEEHLNELKQNIEDNKKNKKEYEDAIKHNENNIKIEQNNIKIYQNNIKILNDKLKQYSEYYSKTPQEKGKINTQIKEQNDGIKKSNDKITETKSTNEKIRGYIKKNEKNEKDFKDNLNVYKSNKYKFVKKATVNIMDYSSRVNIYTQWQCKIMQDDIKNYYGNMIDNK
;
A
#
# COMPACT_ATOMS: atom_id res chain seq x y z
N MET A 1 6.61 -37.93 7.43
CA MET A 1 7.14 -39.23 6.97
C MET A 1 7.34 -39.12 5.47
N SER A 2 8.57 -39.21 4.97
CA SER A 2 8.84 -39.40 3.55
C SER A 2 8.70 -40.89 3.23
N LYS A 3 7.96 -41.22 2.16
CA LYS A 3 7.92 -42.57 1.58
C LYS A 3 8.59 -42.47 0.22
N GLU A 4 9.78 -43.04 0.11
CA GLU A 4 10.45 -43.21 -1.17
C GLU A 4 10.26 -44.66 -1.62
N THR A 5 9.79 -44.86 -2.85
CA THR A 5 9.58 -46.20 -3.42
C THR A 5 10.29 -46.26 -4.77
N TYR A 6 11.28 -47.14 -4.89
CA TYR A 6 12.06 -47.34 -6.11
C TYR A 6 11.63 -48.65 -6.78
N ILE A 7 11.18 -48.58 -8.03
CA ILE A 7 10.61 -49.73 -8.76
C ILE A 7 11.32 -49.84 -10.10
N GLY A 8 11.92 -51.01 -10.37
CA GLY A 8 12.65 -51.30 -11.63
C GLY A 8 11.76 -51.81 -12.78
N GLY A 9 10.45 -51.61 -12.71
CA GLY A 9 9.43 -52.13 -13.63
C GLY A 9 8.11 -51.36 -13.55
N ASP A 10 7.03 -51.91 -14.10
CA ASP A 10 5.71 -51.26 -14.09
C ASP A 10 5.11 -51.26 -12.67
N LEU A 11 4.66 -50.08 -12.20
CA LEU A 11 3.85 -49.94 -10.99
C LEU A 11 2.37 -49.88 -11.39
N ILE A 12 1.60 -50.88 -10.99
CA ILE A 12 0.14 -50.87 -11.10
C ILE A 12 -0.41 -50.93 -9.67
N GLU A 13 -0.94 -49.82 -9.18
CA GLU A 13 -1.60 -49.72 -7.88
C GLU A 13 -3.11 -49.54 -8.10
N GLU A 14 -3.89 -50.60 -7.89
CA GLU A 14 -5.35 -50.53 -7.88
C GLU A 14 -5.84 -50.27 -6.46
N ILE A 15 -6.28 -49.04 -6.20
CA ILE A 15 -6.84 -48.64 -4.90
C ILE A 15 -8.36 -48.69 -4.99
N GLY A 16 -8.98 -49.59 -4.21
CA GLY A 16 -10.44 -49.64 -4.07
C GLY A 16 -10.95 -48.55 -3.14
N GLY A 17 -11.17 -47.33 -3.66
CA GLY A 17 -11.83 -46.23 -2.92
C GLY A 17 -11.29 -44.84 -3.25
N SER A 18 -11.86 -43.81 -2.61
CA SER A 18 -11.41 -42.41 -2.71
C SER A 18 -10.10 -42.22 -1.94
N TYR A 19 -9.02 -41.80 -2.60
CA TYR A 19 -7.75 -41.47 -1.94
C TYR A 19 -7.42 -39.98 -2.13
N LYS A 20 -6.94 -39.32 -1.06
CA LYS A 20 -6.50 -37.92 -1.07
C LYS A 20 -5.03 -37.85 -0.67
N ILE A 21 -4.22 -37.16 -1.46
CA ILE A 21 -2.80 -36.89 -1.19
C ILE A 21 -2.69 -35.47 -0.63
N TYR A 22 -1.97 -35.30 0.49
CA TYR A 22 -1.66 -34.01 1.08
C TYR A 22 -0.14 -33.86 1.19
N ALA A 23 0.40 -32.72 0.76
CA ALA A 23 1.82 -32.40 0.88
C ALA A 23 1.99 -30.95 1.36
N THR A 24 2.85 -30.73 2.35
CA THR A 24 3.07 -29.43 2.99
C THR A 24 3.92 -28.46 2.16
N GLU A 25 4.79 -28.96 1.28
CA GLU A 25 5.72 -28.14 0.48
C GLU A 25 5.62 -28.41 -1.04
N GLY A 26 4.61 -29.18 -1.47
CA GLY A 26 4.43 -29.65 -2.85
C GLY A 26 4.69 -31.15 -3.02
N TYR A 27 4.24 -31.74 -4.13
CA TYR A 27 4.57 -33.11 -4.51
C TYR A 27 5.13 -33.10 -5.94
N GLU A 28 6.20 -33.86 -6.16
CA GLU A 28 6.83 -34.00 -7.47
C GLU A 28 6.68 -35.45 -7.94
N ILE A 29 6.15 -35.63 -9.15
CA ILE A 29 6.12 -36.92 -9.83
C ILE A 29 7.16 -36.84 -10.95
N SER A 30 8.30 -37.47 -10.76
CA SER A 30 9.33 -37.59 -11.78
C SER A 30 9.29 -39.01 -12.37
N SER A 31 9.21 -39.09 -13.70
CA SER A 31 9.28 -40.35 -14.43
C SER A 31 10.23 -40.20 -15.61
N SER A 32 11.04 -41.23 -15.85
CA SER A 32 11.89 -41.31 -17.06
C SER A 32 11.11 -41.76 -18.30
N LYS A 33 9.82 -42.08 -18.15
CA LYS A 33 8.89 -42.51 -19.20
C LYS A 33 7.50 -41.87 -19.01
N GLU A 34 6.56 -42.20 -19.89
CA GLU A 34 5.18 -41.69 -19.87
C GLU A 34 4.42 -42.01 -18.56
N VAL A 35 3.63 -41.03 -18.09
CA VAL A 35 2.75 -41.16 -16.92
C VAL A 35 1.31 -40.95 -17.40
N ILE A 36 0.42 -41.91 -17.16
CA ILE A 36 -0.98 -41.87 -17.60
C ILE A 36 -1.90 -41.94 -16.38
N PHE A 37 -2.74 -40.92 -16.18
CA PHE A 37 -3.79 -40.90 -15.17
C PHE A 37 -5.14 -41.27 -15.80
N ASN A 38 -5.68 -42.44 -15.44
CA ASN A 38 -7.01 -42.86 -15.87
C ASN A 38 -8.02 -42.67 -14.74
N ALA A 39 -9.00 -41.77 -14.92
CA ALA A 39 -10.17 -41.65 -14.05
C ALA A 39 -11.42 -42.06 -14.83
N LYS A 40 -12.40 -42.70 -14.15
CA LYS A 40 -13.61 -43.24 -14.78
C LYS A 40 -14.52 -42.20 -15.42
N ASP A 41 -14.39 -40.91 -15.06
CA ASP A 41 -15.27 -39.80 -15.49
C ASP A 41 -14.51 -38.55 -16.00
N GLY A 42 -13.32 -38.69 -16.58
CA GLY A 42 -12.58 -37.59 -17.22
C GLY A 42 -11.57 -36.83 -16.33
N ILE A 43 -11.08 -35.69 -16.82
CA ILE A 43 -10.05 -34.87 -16.15
C ILE A 43 -10.73 -34.01 -15.07
N ILE A 44 -10.38 -34.23 -13.81
CA ILE A 44 -10.81 -33.40 -12.68
C ILE A 44 -9.69 -32.39 -12.37
N TYR A 45 -10.01 -31.10 -12.46
CA TYR A 45 -9.16 -30.05 -11.88
C TYR A 45 -9.43 -30.00 -10.38
N GLY A 46 -8.49 -30.48 -9.57
CA GLY A 46 -8.55 -30.32 -8.12
C GLY A 46 -8.38 -28.85 -7.75
N THR A 47 -9.27 -28.31 -6.90
CA THR A 47 -8.99 -27.07 -6.18
C THR A 47 -8.00 -27.36 -5.07
N ASN A 48 -7.00 -26.49 -4.87
CA ASN A 48 -6.16 -26.54 -3.68
C ASN A 48 -7.08 -26.46 -2.44
N GLN A 49 -7.06 -27.52 -1.63
CA GLN A 49 -7.72 -27.53 -0.33
C GLN A 49 -6.62 -27.40 0.73
N GLU A 50 -6.86 -26.60 1.76
CA GLU A 50 -6.01 -26.62 2.95
C GLU A 50 -5.97 -28.05 3.50
N ALA A 51 -4.78 -28.48 3.94
CA ALA A 51 -4.66 -29.76 4.61
C ALA A 51 -5.64 -29.78 5.80
N PRO A 52 -6.39 -30.87 6.02
CA PRO A 52 -7.26 -30.96 7.18
C PRO A 52 -6.44 -30.74 8.44
N PHE A 53 -6.99 -29.97 9.39
CA PHE A 53 -6.40 -29.85 10.72
C PHE A 53 -6.32 -31.24 11.35
N ILE A 54 -5.10 -31.75 11.57
CA ILE A 54 -4.88 -33.03 12.23
C ILE A 54 -4.60 -32.75 13.70
N GLU A 55 -5.60 -33.00 14.54
CA GLU A 55 -5.49 -32.98 15.98
C GLU A 55 -4.67 -34.19 16.45
N PHE A 56 -3.60 -33.97 17.21
CA PHE A 56 -2.86 -35.03 17.88
C PHE A 56 -3.07 -34.93 19.39
N ASP A 57 -3.12 -36.09 20.08
CA ASP A 57 -2.96 -36.08 21.52
C ASP A 57 -1.52 -35.71 21.86
N THR A 58 -1.31 -34.42 22.09
CA THR A 58 0.01 -33.88 22.41
C THR A 58 0.45 -34.26 23.82
N GLY A 59 -0.44 -34.73 24.70
CA GLY A 59 -0.16 -34.92 26.13
C GLY A 59 0.35 -33.64 26.79
N ILE A 60 -0.30 -32.52 26.45
CA ILE A 60 -0.07 -31.17 26.98
C ILE A 60 -1.29 -30.80 27.81
N ASP A 61 -1.06 -30.31 29.04
CA ASP A 61 -2.12 -29.97 30.00
C ASP A 61 -2.39 -28.45 30.07
N LEU A 62 -1.51 -27.62 29.49
CA LEU A 62 -1.67 -26.17 29.50
C LEU A 62 -1.12 -25.52 28.23
N TYR A 63 -1.63 -24.34 27.89
CA TYR A 63 -1.11 -23.49 26.83
C TYR A 63 -0.91 -22.05 27.31
N ILE A 64 -0.19 -21.27 26.49
CA ILE A 64 0.20 -19.91 26.82
C ILE A 64 -0.35 -18.92 25.80
N GLU A 65 -1.05 -17.91 26.29
CA GLU A 65 -1.36 -16.68 25.56
C GLU A 65 -0.40 -15.56 25.97
N PHE A 66 -0.16 -14.64 25.05
CA PHE A 66 0.64 -13.44 25.28
C PHE A 66 -0.21 -12.21 25.01
N GLU A 67 -0.19 -11.25 25.94
CA GLU A 67 -0.94 -9.99 25.84
C GLU A 67 -0.01 -8.82 26.23
N PRO A 68 -0.16 -7.62 25.67
CA PRO A 68 0.57 -6.44 26.13
C PRO A 68 0.26 -6.11 27.60
N LEU A 69 1.16 -5.38 28.24
CA LEU A 69 0.87 -4.78 29.54
C LEU A 69 -0.19 -3.68 29.41
N PRO A 70 -0.97 -3.38 30.47
CA PRO A 70 -1.89 -2.23 30.45
C PRO A 70 -1.23 -0.88 30.19
N SER A 71 0.08 -0.77 30.42
CA SER A 71 0.89 0.43 30.19
C SER A 71 1.50 0.51 28.79
N TYR A 72 1.22 -0.45 27.91
CA TYR A 72 1.75 -0.47 26.55
C TYR A 72 1.28 0.77 25.76
N ASP A 73 2.23 1.44 25.12
CA ASP A 73 2.04 2.71 24.40
C ASP A 73 2.78 2.68 23.04
N GLY A 74 2.73 1.52 22.37
CA GLY A 74 3.26 1.36 21.02
C GLY A 74 4.77 1.13 20.94
N GLU A 75 5.42 0.75 22.04
CA GLU A 75 6.88 0.68 22.12
C GLU A 75 7.52 -0.48 21.29
N PHE A 76 6.71 -1.42 20.82
CA PHE A 76 7.06 -2.50 19.90
C PHE A 76 5.82 -2.89 19.11
N GLY A 77 5.96 -3.53 17.95
CA GLY A 77 4.78 -4.00 17.22
C GLY A 77 4.28 -5.32 17.82
N PHE A 78 2.99 -5.43 18.15
CA PHE A 78 2.40 -6.68 18.63
C PHE A 78 0.97 -6.84 18.14
N ASP A 79 0.71 -7.94 17.45
CA ASP A 79 -0.58 -8.21 16.82
C ASP A 79 -1.03 -9.63 17.15
N TRP A 80 -2.24 -9.79 17.66
CA TRP A 80 -2.72 -11.09 18.15
C TRP A 80 -4.21 -11.24 17.96
N LEU A 81 -4.65 -12.49 17.87
CA LEU A 81 -6.03 -12.87 17.71
C LEU A 81 -6.47 -13.71 18.92
N LYS A 82 -7.57 -13.29 19.56
CA LYS A 82 -8.24 -14.06 20.60
C LYS A 82 -9.49 -14.70 20.05
N VAL A 83 -9.65 -15.99 20.28
CA VAL A 83 -10.81 -16.80 19.87
C VAL A 83 -11.44 -17.47 21.07
N ASN A 84 -12.69 -17.92 20.94
CA ASN A 84 -13.32 -18.79 21.93
C ASN A 84 -12.98 -20.27 21.68
N SER A 85 -13.48 -21.15 22.55
CA SER A 85 -13.31 -22.61 22.43
C SER A 85 -13.93 -23.21 21.16
N SER A 86 -14.81 -22.49 20.48
CA SER A 86 -15.43 -22.87 19.20
C SER A 86 -14.75 -22.21 18.00
N ASP A 87 -13.52 -21.70 18.17
CA ASP A 87 -12.71 -21.08 17.12
C ASP A 87 -13.37 -19.84 16.45
N SER A 88 -14.24 -19.16 17.20
CA SER A 88 -14.85 -17.90 16.77
C SER A 88 -14.03 -16.71 17.28
N PRO A 89 -13.66 -15.74 16.40
CA PRO A 89 -12.94 -14.54 16.81
C PRO A 89 -13.70 -13.72 17.86
N LEU A 90 -13.00 -13.36 18.93
CA LEU A 90 -13.48 -12.49 20.00
C LEU A 90 -12.79 -11.12 19.95
N LYS A 91 -11.47 -11.10 19.80
CA LYS A 91 -10.69 -9.87 19.74
C LYS A 91 -9.57 -9.95 18.71
N VAL A 92 -9.30 -8.85 18.04
CA VAL A 92 -8.03 -8.61 17.35
C VAL A 92 -7.32 -7.51 18.10
N GLN A 93 -6.09 -7.76 18.53
CA GLN A 93 -5.41 -6.90 19.48
C GLN A 93 -6.27 -6.70 20.74
N THR A 94 -6.44 -5.45 21.20
CA THR A 94 -7.37 -5.13 22.29
C THR A 94 -8.81 -4.90 21.83
N ASP A 95 -9.06 -4.94 20.52
CA ASP A 95 -10.31 -4.50 19.90
C ASP A 95 -11.31 -5.64 19.82
N ASP A 96 -12.56 -5.35 20.22
CA ASP A 96 -13.64 -6.33 20.19
C ASP A 96 -14.12 -6.56 18.75
N ILE A 97 -14.19 -7.82 18.33
CA ILE A 97 -14.72 -8.24 17.02
C ILE A 97 -16.23 -7.91 16.91
N ALA A 98 -16.91 -7.64 18.01
CA ALA A 98 -18.25 -7.06 18.01
C ALA A 98 -18.30 -5.69 17.31
N ASN A 99 -17.20 -4.92 17.32
CA ASN A 99 -17.12 -3.60 16.70
C ASN A 99 -16.73 -3.66 15.21
N LEU A 100 -16.44 -4.83 14.65
CA LEU A 100 -16.20 -4.99 13.21
C LEU A 100 -17.54 -4.84 12.47
N GLU A 101 -17.61 -3.96 11.47
CA GLU A 101 -18.82 -3.67 10.69
C GLU A 101 -18.73 -4.21 9.26
N PHE A 102 -17.57 -4.09 8.62
CA PHE A 102 -17.37 -4.51 7.24
C PHE A 102 -16.03 -5.20 7.03
N VAL A 103 -16.03 -6.13 6.08
CA VAL A 103 -14.84 -6.87 5.62
C VAL A 103 -14.79 -6.78 4.11
N TYR A 104 -13.59 -6.53 3.55
CA TYR A 104 -13.36 -6.63 2.12
C TYR A 104 -13.43 -8.11 1.69
N ASP A 105 -14.50 -8.48 0.97
CA ASP A 105 -14.68 -9.80 0.39
C ASP A 105 -13.85 -9.89 -0.90
N SER A 106 -12.73 -10.60 -0.83
CA SER A 106 -11.82 -10.78 -1.97
C SER A 106 -12.45 -11.54 -3.14
N MET A 107 -13.47 -12.36 -2.93
CA MET A 107 -14.14 -13.09 -4.01
C MET A 107 -15.09 -12.17 -4.78
N LYS A 108 -15.85 -11.34 -4.07
CA LYS A 108 -16.76 -10.36 -4.69
C LYS A 108 -16.06 -9.07 -5.13
N GLN A 109 -14.85 -8.84 -4.61
CA GLN A 109 -14.09 -7.60 -4.81
C GLN A 109 -14.87 -6.37 -4.33
N GLU A 110 -15.49 -6.44 -3.14
CA GLU A 110 -16.29 -5.36 -2.52
C GLU A 110 -16.26 -5.48 -0.99
N TYR A 111 -16.69 -4.44 -0.27
CA TYR A 111 -16.91 -4.55 1.17
C TYR A 111 -18.28 -5.14 1.46
N SER A 112 -18.33 -6.12 2.35
CA SER A 112 -19.57 -6.75 2.78
C SER A 112 -19.80 -6.52 4.27
N SER A 113 -21.04 -6.20 4.64
CA SER A 113 -21.40 -6.07 6.06
C SER A 113 -21.33 -7.41 6.76
N VAL A 114 -20.67 -7.46 7.91
CA VAL A 114 -20.63 -8.66 8.74
C VAL A 114 -21.98 -8.99 9.38
N SER A 115 -22.90 -8.01 9.47
CA SER A 115 -24.27 -8.27 9.92
C SER A 115 -25.05 -9.14 8.92
N ALA A 116 -24.87 -8.86 7.62
CA ALA A 116 -25.49 -9.62 6.54
C ALA A 116 -24.77 -10.94 6.27
N THR A 117 -23.44 -10.98 6.44
CA THR A 117 -22.62 -12.19 6.25
C THR A 117 -21.71 -12.45 7.48
N PRO A 118 -22.25 -12.98 8.59
CA PRO A 118 -21.50 -13.16 9.84
C PRO A 118 -20.21 -13.97 9.72
N ASN A 119 -20.16 -14.92 8.79
CA ASN A 119 -18.98 -15.76 8.56
C ASN A 119 -17.77 -14.98 8.05
N LEU A 120 -17.93 -13.78 7.48
CA LEU A 120 -16.80 -12.95 7.03
C LEU A 120 -15.90 -12.51 8.18
N LYS A 121 -16.39 -12.50 9.43
CA LYS A 121 -15.55 -12.26 10.61
C LYS A 121 -14.41 -13.26 10.72
N ASN A 122 -14.59 -14.48 10.20
CA ASN A 122 -13.58 -15.53 10.21
C ASN A 122 -12.43 -15.28 9.22
N GLU A 123 -12.57 -14.36 8.27
CA GLU A 123 -11.49 -14.02 7.33
C GLU A 123 -10.26 -13.46 8.07
N ILE A 124 -10.46 -12.83 9.23
CA ILE A 124 -9.35 -12.33 10.06
C ILE A 124 -8.40 -13.44 10.51
N LYS A 125 -8.89 -14.67 10.65
CA LYS A 125 -8.08 -15.82 11.08
C LYS A 125 -7.00 -16.17 10.06
N LYS A 126 -7.24 -15.87 8.78
CA LYS A 126 -6.27 -16.11 7.69
C LYS A 126 -5.02 -15.24 7.79
N GLU A 127 -5.07 -14.15 8.56
CA GLU A 127 -3.91 -13.29 8.83
C GLU A 127 -2.97 -13.92 9.90
N TYR A 128 -3.38 -15.01 10.55
CA TYR A 128 -2.64 -15.63 11.64
C TYR A 128 -2.38 -17.11 11.37
N LYS A 129 -1.20 -17.58 11.77
CA LYS A 129 -0.88 -19.01 11.75
C LYS A 129 -1.53 -19.68 12.96
N GLN A 130 -2.37 -20.67 12.73
CA GLN A 130 -2.92 -21.51 13.79
C GLN A 130 -1.82 -22.46 14.31
N PHE A 131 -1.71 -22.56 15.63
CA PHE A 131 -0.83 -23.52 16.30
C PHE A 131 -1.61 -24.81 16.57
N PRO A 132 -1.04 -26.02 16.32
CA PRO A 132 -1.78 -27.27 16.41
C PRO A 132 -1.94 -27.75 17.87
N LEU A 133 -2.74 -27.03 18.66
CA LEU A 133 -3.20 -27.45 19.99
C LEU A 133 -4.64 -27.98 19.90
N LYS A 134 -5.08 -28.74 20.92
CA LYS A 134 -6.48 -29.17 21.07
C LYS A 134 -7.46 -28.00 21.27
N VAL A 135 -6.92 -26.82 21.61
CA VAL A 135 -7.68 -25.57 21.71
C VAL A 135 -7.34 -24.67 20.52
N PRO A 136 -8.32 -23.89 20.02
CA PRO A 136 -8.05 -22.88 19.00
C PRO A 136 -7.07 -21.82 19.53
N TYR A 137 -5.84 -21.82 19.01
CA TYR A 137 -4.81 -20.84 19.36
C TYR A 137 -4.08 -20.38 18.10
N TYR A 138 -3.93 -19.06 17.98
CA TYR A 138 -3.29 -18.39 16.85
C TYR A 138 -2.03 -17.70 17.34
N ILE A 139 -0.94 -17.90 16.62
CA ILE A 139 0.37 -17.41 17.03
C ILE A 139 0.40 -15.88 16.91
N PRO A 140 0.60 -15.14 18.02
CA PRO A 140 0.79 -13.69 17.98
C PRO A 140 2.07 -13.32 17.24
N TRP A 141 2.05 -12.12 16.69
CA TRP A 141 3.14 -11.50 15.96
C TRP A 141 3.86 -10.48 16.82
N LEU A 142 5.18 -10.41 16.72
CA LEU A 142 6.04 -9.46 17.43
C LEU A 142 7.04 -8.82 16.46
N SER A 143 7.21 -7.51 16.57
CA SER A 143 8.19 -6.71 15.84
C SER A 143 9.03 -5.89 16.79
N LEU A 144 10.34 -6.09 16.70
CA LEU A 144 11.36 -5.41 17.49
C LEU A 144 12.37 -4.78 16.56
N MET A 145 12.37 -3.45 16.53
CA MET A 145 13.20 -2.69 15.60
C MET A 145 14.66 -2.64 16.04
N GLN A 146 14.93 -2.48 17.34
CA GLN A 146 16.28 -2.17 17.82
C GLN A 146 16.96 -3.40 18.45
N ILE A 147 18.24 -3.60 18.13
CA ILE A 147 19.09 -4.55 18.85
C ILE A 147 19.25 -4.07 20.29
N GLY A 148 19.13 -4.99 21.25
CA GLY A 148 19.14 -4.68 22.68
C GLY A 148 17.80 -4.19 23.22
N GLN A 149 16.79 -4.00 22.37
CA GLN A 149 15.44 -3.63 22.81
C GLN A 149 14.89 -4.70 23.75
N GLU A 150 14.42 -4.26 24.92
CA GLU A 150 13.73 -5.08 25.91
C GLU A 150 12.26 -4.67 25.93
N ILE A 151 11.39 -5.67 25.86
CA ILE A 151 9.94 -5.47 25.88
C ILE A 151 9.32 -6.37 26.93
N LYS A 152 8.14 -5.96 27.42
CA LYS A 152 7.43 -6.67 28.46
C LYS A 152 6.05 -7.08 27.98
N LEU A 153 5.69 -8.33 28.26
CA LEU A 153 4.40 -8.92 27.93
C LEU A 153 3.82 -9.62 29.16
N ASN A 154 2.50 -9.72 29.21
CA ASN A 154 1.80 -10.67 30.06
C ASN A 154 1.80 -12.04 29.40
N MET A 155 2.33 -13.04 30.10
CA MET A 155 2.17 -14.45 29.80
C MET A 155 1.01 -15.00 30.60
N VAL A 156 -0.02 -15.50 29.92
CA VAL A 156 -1.24 -16.05 30.55
C VAL A 156 -1.28 -17.55 30.32
N CYS A 157 -1.07 -18.33 31.38
CA CYS A 157 -1.15 -19.78 31.34
C CYS A 157 -2.60 -20.23 31.51
N LYS A 158 -3.08 -21.08 30.61
CA LYS A 158 -4.45 -21.60 30.60
C LYS A 158 -4.45 -23.13 30.46
N PRO A 159 -5.40 -23.83 31.10
CA PRO A 159 -5.52 -25.27 30.92
C PRO A 159 -6.01 -25.62 29.52
N ILE A 160 -5.58 -26.76 28.96
CA ILE A 160 -6.12 -27.27 27.69
C ILE A 160 -7.56 -27.77 27.91
N ASN A 161 -7.79 -28.54 28.97
CA ASN A 161 -9.13 -29.00 29.33
C ASN A 161 -9.66 -28.23 30.55
N SER A 162 -10.94 -27.84 30.50
CA SER A 162 -11.57 -27.12 31.60
C SER A 162 -11.48 -27.91 32.91
N GLY A 163 -10.95 -27.27 33.96
CA GLY A 163 -10.80 -27.85 35.29
C GLY A 163 -9.44 -28.51 35.58
N GLU A 164 -8.52 -28.54 34.62
CA GLU A 164 -7.14 -28.97 34.87
C GLU A 164 -6.39 -27.97 35.77
N ASP A 165 -5.59 -28.52 36.69
CA ASP A 165 -4.80 -27.76 37.64
C ASP A 165 -3.44 -27.38 37.02
N ILE A 166 -3.37 -26.17 36.49
CA ILE A 166 -2.17 -25.63 35.86
C ILE A 166 -1.01 -25.42 36.83
N THR A 167 -1.24 -25.46 38.15
CA THR A 167 -0.17 -25.27 39.16
C THR A 167 0.80 -26.45 39.24
N LYS A 168 0.47 -27.56 38.55
CA LYS A 168 1.36 -28.71 38.35
C LYS A 168 2.22 -28.59 37.10
N GLY A 169 1.96 -27.58 36.29
CA GLY A 169 2.73 -27.26 35.09
C GLY A 169 4.07 -26.64 35.42
N GLU A 170 4.98 -26.73 34.46
CA GLU A 170 6.21 -25.96 34.44
C GLU A 170 6.35 -25.39 33.03
N VAL A 171 6.71 -24.10 32.96
CA VAL A 171 6.93 -23.36 31.72
C VAL A 171 8.40 -23.00 31.64
N SER A 172 8.98 -23.25 30.47
CA SER A 172 10.29 -22.79 30.05
C SER A 172 10.23 -22.25 28.63
N PHE A 173 11.35 -21.80 28.09
CA PHE A 173 11.46 -21.34 26.71
C PHE A 173 12.63 -22.03 26.02
N GLY A 174 12.45 -22.35 24.73
CA GLY A 174 13.51 -22.93 23.93
C GLY A 174 14.72 -21.99 23.83
N LYS A 175 15.93 -22.57 23.79
CA LYS A 175 17.15 -21.81 23.54
C LYS A 175 17.03 -21.04 22.22
N ASN A 176 17.36 -19.75 22.24
CA ASN A 176 17.30 -18.89 21.07
C ASN A 176 18.55 -17.99 21.00
N GLU A 177 19.18 -17.91 19.83
CA GLU A 177 20.42 -17.15 19.63
C GLU A 177 20.19 -15.67 19.28
N PHE A 178 18.95 -15.30 19.00
CA PHE A 178 18.51 -13.97 18.56
C PHE A 178 17.69 -13.25 19.63
N TYR A 179 17.03 -14.00 20.53
CA TYR A 179 16.22 -13.43 21.60
C TYR A 179 16.48 -14.12 22.94
N GLU A 180 16.41 -13.34 24.02
CA GLU A 180 16.37 -13.85 25.38
C GLU A 180 14.98 -13.60 25.98
N VAL A 181 14.32 -14.65 26.45
CA VAL A 181 13.16 -14.55 27.32
C VAL A 181 13.64 -14.61 28.75
N ILE A 182 13.15 -13.70 29.60
CA ILE A 182 13.56 -13.53 30.99
C ILE A 182 12.32 -13.58 31.89
N ILE A 183 12.36 -14.46 32.90
CA ILE A 183 11.36 -14.57 33.97
C ILE A 183 12.11 -14.68 35.29
N ASP A 184 11.84 -13.78 36.24
CA ASP A 184 12.45 -13.76 37.58
C ASP A 184 13.99 -13.87 37.56
N GLY A 185 14.63 -13.25 36.56
CA GLY A 185 16.08 -13.25 36.37
C GLY A 185 16.65 -14.51 35.69
N GLN A 186 15.84 -15.55 35.48
CA GLN A 186 16.21 -16.75 34.71
C GLN A 186 15.98 -16.52 33.21
N LYS A 187 16.79 -17.15 32.37
CA LYS A 187 16.77 -16.97 30.91
C LYS A 187 16.48 -18.25 30.14
N ASN A 188 15.62 -18.15 29.13
CA ASN A 188 15.30 -19.22 28.17
C ASN A 188 15.13 -20.59 28.84
N GLU A 189 15.95 -21.58 28.50
CA GLU A 189 15.87 -22.96 28.98
C GLU A 189 16.12 -23.11 30.49
N ASN A 190 16.70 -22.10 31.13
CA ASN A 190 16.94 -22.10 32.57
C ASN A 190 15.71 -21.64 33.36
N ILE A 191 14.69 -21.10 32.68
CA ILE A 191 13.43 -20.73 33.30
C ILE A 191 12.70 -21.99 33.75
N LYS A 192 12.27 -21.99 35.02
CA LYS A 192 11.37 -23.00 35.60
C LYS A 192 10.23 -22.31 36.31
N TYR A 193 9.27 -21.80 35.52
CA TYR A 193 8.12 -21.08 36.06
C TYR A 193 6.95 -22.03 36.31
N THR A 194 6.43 -22.05 37.53
CA THR A 194 5.20 -22.76 37.87
C THR A 194 4.02 -21.78 37.81
N PRO A 195 3.00 -22.03 36.96
CA PRO A 195 1.82 -21.16 36.88
C PRO A 195 1.06 -21.09 38.21
N ASP A 196 0.61 -19.90 38.58
CA ASP A 196 -0.17 -19.66 39.81
C ASP A 196 -1.62 -19.21 39.52
N GLY A 197 -2.01 -19.20 38.24
CA GLY A 197 -3.32 -18.72 37.78
C GLY A 197 -3.38 -17.24 37.45
N ASN A 198 -2.32 -16.48 37.72
CA ASN A 198 -2.25 -15.06 37.38
C ASN A 198 -1.39 -14.84 36.12
N PRO A 199 -1.63 -13.75 35.37
CA PRO A 199 -0.70 -13.31 34.32
C PRO A 199 0.69 -13.06 34.90
N LYS A 200 1.72 -13.58 34.22
CA LYS A 200 3.12 -13.39 34.59
C LYS A 200 3.78 -12.42 33.63
N GLU A 201 4.37 -11.34 34.15
CA GLU A 201 5.22 -10.47 33.33
C GLU A 201 6.47 -11.23 32.89
N ILE A 202 6.73 -11.21 31.59
CA ILE A 202 7.95 -11.73 30.97
C ILE A 202 8.65 -10.60 30.24
N THR A 203 9.98 -10.66 30.17
CA THR A 203 10.77 -9.75 29.32
C THR A 203 11.30 -10.51 28.12
N ILE A 204 11.15 -9.94 26.93
CA ILE A 204 11.78 -10.44 25.70
C ILE A 204 12.81 -9.41 25.25
N LYS A 205 14.04 -9.86 25.03
CA LYS A 205 15.15 -9.02 24.58
C LYS A 205 15.63 -9.45 23.21
N CYS A 206 15.66 -8.53 22.24
CA CYS A 206 16.36 -8.78 20.99
C CYS A 206 17.87 -8.68 21.23
N ILE A 207 18.60 -9.79 21.13
CA ILE A 207 20.06 -9.80 21.26
C ILE A 207 20.76 -9.70 19.91
N LYS A 208 20.12 -10.15 18.83
CA LYS A 208 20.62 -10.08 17.46
C LYS A 208 19.45 -9.98 16.46
N PRO A 209 19.64 -9.31 15.31
CA PRO A 209 18.67 -9.36 14.23
C PRO A 209 18.48 -10.77 13.69
N SER A 210 17.27 -11.09 13.27
CA SER A 210 16.89 -12.39 12.73
C SER A 210 15.99 -12.24 11.52
N LYS A 211 15.97 -13.27 10.66
CA LYS A 211 14.81 -13.50 9.78
C LYS A 211 13.57 -13.83 10.61
N ASP A 212 12.45 -14.08 9.97
CA ASP A 212 11.26 -14.62 10.62
C ASP A 212 11.64 -15.86 11.45
N ILE A 213 11.35 -15.82 12.76
CA ILE A 213 11.57 -16.96 13.67
C ILE A 213 10.39 -17.10 14.65
N GLU A 214 10.35 -18.22 15.35
CA GLU A 214 9.37 -18.47 16.41
C GLU A 214 10.09 -18.59 17.77
N ILE A 215 9.59 -17.87 18.78
CA ILE A 215 9.94 -18.08 20.19
C ILE A 215 8.92 -19.05 20.76
N ALA A 216 9.36 -20.27 21.11
CA ALA A 216 8.49 -21.31 21.65
C ALA A 216 8.59 -21.38 23.17
N ALA A 217 7.43 -21.34 23.83
CA ALA A 217 7.29 -21.74 25.22
C ALA A 217 7.09 -23.26 25.27
N VAL A 218 7.72 -23.93 26.24
CA VAL A 218 7.72 -25.38 26.37
C VAL A 218 7.34 -25.84 27.77
N ASP A 219 6.73 -27.03 27.87
CA ASP A 219 6.46 -27.69 29.14
C ASP A 219 7.72 -28.38 29.73
N LYS A 220 7.57 -29.01 30.91
CA LYS A 220 8.63 -29.82 31.57
C LYS A 220 9.22 -30.95 30.71
N ASN A 221 8.50 -31.40 29.68
CA ASN A 221 8.91 -32.47 28.78
C ASN A 221 9.49 -31.92 27.46
N GLY A 222 9.59 -30.59 27.32
CA GLY A 222 10.06 -29.92 26.11
C GLY A 222 9.01 -29.82 24.99
N LYS A 223 7.72 -30.09 25.27
CA LYS A 223 6.64 -29.95 24.29
C LYS A 223 6.23 -28.48 24.18
N GLU A 224 6.03 -28.01 22.96
CA GLU A 224 5.63 -26.62 22.69
C GLU A 224 4.18 -26.36 23.15
N ILE A 225 4.01 -25.36 24.02
CA ILE A 225 2.72 -25.00 24.65
C ILE A 225 2.26 -23.58 24.31
N GLY A 226 3.04 -22.85 23.54
CA GLY A 226 2.72 -21.51 23.07
C GLY A 226 3.85 -20.96 22.21
N LYS A 227 3.54 -19.98 21.34
CA LYS A 227 4.53 -19.41 20.43
C LYS A 227 4.32 -17.92 20.25
N ILE A 228 5.40 -17.22 19.92
CA ILE A 228 5.36 -15.88 19.35
C ILE A 228 6.14 -15.92 18.04
N LYS A 229 5.54 -15.43 16.95
CA LYS A 229 6.26 -15.21 15.70
C LYS A 229 6.94 -13.85 15.76
N VAL A 230 8.27 -13.84 15.74
CA VAL A 230 9.04 -12.59 15.60
C VAL A 230 9.38 -12.40 14.13
N ILE A 231 9.07 -11.24 13.57
CA ILE A 231 9.35 -10.97 12.15
C ILE A 231 10.78 -10.61 11.85
N ASP A 232 11.14 -10.78 10.58
CA ASP A 232 12.38 -10.33 9.98
C ASP A 232 12.67 -8.87 10.33
N ASN A 233 13.64 -8.68 11.20
CA ASN A 233 14.19 -7.39 11.58
C ASN A 233 15.66 -7.26 11.14
N THR A 234 16.13 -8.10 10.19
CA THR A 234 17.46 -7.96 9.59
C THR A 234 17.61 -6.66 8.80
N LYS A 235 16.49 -6.06 8.39
CA LYS A 235 16.43 -4.78 7.71
C LYS A 235 15.45 -3.84 8.39
N MET A 236 15.76 -2.56 8.33
CA MET A 236 14.86 -1.47 8.69
C MET A 236 14.55 -0.61 7.48
N PHE A 237 13.42 0.06 7.52
CA PHE A 237 12.96 0.99 6.49
C PHE A 237 13.30 2.41 6.91
N GLU A 238 14.16 3.10 6.16
CA GLU A 238 14.44 4.51 6.44
C GLU A 238 13.41 5.40 5.76
N LEU A 239 12.78 6.24 6.57
CA LEU A 239 11.85 7.26 6.12
C LEU A 239 12.44 8.65 6.39
N PRO A 240 13.04 9.30 5.39
CA PRO A 240 13.40 10.70 5.49
C PRO A 240 12.14 11.55 5.64
N VAL A 241 12.12 12.44 6.63
CA VAL A 241 11.06 13.42 6.84
C VAL A 241 11.68 14.80 6.82
N ARG A 242 11.08 15.72 6.08
CA ARG A 242 11.49 17.12 6.06
C ARG A 242 10.40 17.96 6.69
N LEU A 243 10.76 18.64 7.79
CA LEU A 243 9.86 19.57 8.45
C LEU A 243 9.79 20.87 7.66
N VAL A 244 8.59 21.29 7.27
CA VAL A 244 8.35 22.53 6.53
C VAL A 244 7.45 23.45 7.34
N CYS A 245 7.97 24.60 7.77
CA CYS A 245 7.18 25.55 8.55
C CYS A 245 6.33 26.42 7.63
N VAL A 246 5.02 26.51 7.89
CA VAL A 246 4.10 27.40 7.17
C VAL A 246 3.66 28.52 8.10
N VAL A 247 4.05 29.76 7.76
CA VAL A 247 3.81 30.96 8.58
C VAL A 247 3.38 32.12 7.69
N LYS A 248 2.82 33.18 8.30
CA LYS A 248 2.49 34.41 7.58
C LYS A 248 3.76 35.15 7.16
N ASP A 249 3.75 35.77 5.98
CA ASP A 249 4.85 36.63 5.54
C ASP A 249 4.79 38.00 6.25
N THR A 250 5.25 38.02 7.51
CA THR A 250 5.33 39.23 8.34
C THR A 250 6.77 39.49 8.80
N ALA A 251 7.00 40.61 9.48
CA ALA A 251 8.30 40.90 10.11
C ALA A 251 8.70 39.87 11.18
N ASN A 252 7.73 39.13 11.75
CA ASN A 252 7.95 38.16 12.83
C ASN A 252 8.17 36.72 12.34
N LYS A 253 8.10 36.46 11.03
CA LYS A 253 8.13 35.09 10.47
C LYS A 253 9.30 34.23 10.93
N GLU A 254 10.50 34.80 11.05
CA GLU A 254 11.69 34.07 11.51
C GLU A 254 11.54 33.58 12.96
N THR A 255 10.93 34.40 13.82
CA THR A 255 10.63 34.04 15.21
C THR A 255 9.58 32.93 15.26
N GLU A 256 8.53 33.01 14.45
CA GLU A 256 7.47 31.98 14.40
C GLU A 256 8.02 30.63 13.91
N ILE A 257 8.88 30.63 12.87
CA ILE A 257 9.56 29.42 12.38
C ILE A 257 10.45 28.82 13.48
N ALA A 258 11.25 29.64 14.15
CA ALA A 258 12.11 29.17 15.24
C ALA A 258 11.29 28.57 16.39
N GLN A 259 10.14 29.16 16.74
CA GLN A 259 9.23 28.64 17.75
C GLN A 259 8.60 27.30 17.34
N LEU A 260 8.14 27.16 16.10
CA LEU A 260 7.59 25.91 15.57
C LEU A 260 8.62 24.76 15.63
N ILE A 261 9.84 25.01 15.14
CA ILE A 261 10.93 24.02 15.19
C ILE A 261 11.31 23.68 16.63
N SER A 262 11.41 24.69 17.50
CA SER A 262 11.70 24.49 18.92
C SER A 262 10.60 23.66 19.60
N GLY A 263 9.34 23.96 19.31
CA GLY A 263 8.18 23.23 19.82
C GLY A 263 8.23 21.76 19.42
N PHE A 264 8.41 21.49 18.13
CA PHE A 264 8.54 20.12 17.59
C PHE A 264 9.65 19.33 18.30
N LYS A 265 10.82 19.94 18.51
CA LYS A 265 11.93 19.32 19.23
C LYS A 265 11.62 19.09 20.71
N SER A 266 11.03 20.07 21.39
CA SER A 266 10.70 19.97 22.82
C SER A 266 9.66 18.88 23.11
N GLU A 267 8.71 18.67 22.19
CA GLU A 267 7.70 17.61 22.31
C GLU A 267 8.27 16.22 21.97
N LYS A 268 9.51 16.15 21.50
CA LYS A 268 10.20 14.90 21.14
C LYS A 268 9.42 14.08 20.12
N ILE A 269 8.90 14.73 19.08
CA ILE A 269 8.07 14.08 18.05
C ILE A 269 8.87 13.01 17.30
N GLU A 270 10.11 13.30 16.89
CA GLU A 270 10.97 12.31 16.22
C GLU A 270 11.27 11.09 17.10
N ASP A 271 11.47 11.28 18.41
CA ASP A 271 11.61 10.16 19.35
C ASP A 271 10.33 9.32 19.39
N TYR A 272 9.17 9.96 19.47
CA TYR A 272 7.88 9.29 19.51
C TYR A 272 7.65 8.44 18.26
N LEU A 273 7.91 8.98 17.06
CA LEU A 273 7.82 8.25 15.80
C LEU A 273 8.72 7.00 15.79
N ASN A 274 9.94 7.12 16.33
CA ASN A 274 10.94 6.06 16.35
C ASN A 274 10.85 5.07 17.53
N LYS A 275 10.00 5.34 18.54
CA LYS A 275 9.95 4.54 19.77
C LYS A 275 8.57 4.11 20.20
N ASN A 276 7.49 4.75 19.73
CA ASN A 276 6.12 4.53 20.20
C ASN A 276 5.07 4.49 19.06
N SER A 277 5.52 4.40 17.81
CA SER A 277 4.66 4.43 16.62
C SER A 277 5.29 3.65 15.47
N LEU A 278 6.04 4.31 14.57
CA LEU A 278 6.50 3.73 13.30
C LEU A 278 7.55 2.61 13.49
N ASN A 279 8.19 2.54 14.66
CA ASN A 279 9.03 1.41 15.08
C ASN A 279 8.28 0.07 15.06
N GLN A 280 6.96 0.07 15.29
CA GLN A 280 6.13 -1.14 15.21
C GLN A 280 6.23 -1.78 13.82
N ALA A 281 6.40 -0.97 12.78
CA ALA A 281 6.57 -1.38 11.39
C ALA A 281 8.04 -1.46 10.94
N LEU A 282 9.01 -1.44 11.85
CA LEU A 282 10.46 -1.40 11.54
C LEU A 282 10.87 -0.17 10.71
N ILE A 283 10.13 0.93 10.85
CA ILE A 283 10.39 2.19 10.13
C ILE A 283 11.16 3.13 11.04
N LYS A 284 12.37 3.49 10.60
CA LYS A 284 13.22 4.48 11.23
C LYS A 284 13.05 5.82 10.52
N THR A 285 12.56 6.79 11.26
CA THR A 285 12.38 8.16 10.79
C THR A 285 13.62 9.00 11.08
N THR A 286 14.03 9.83 10.13
CA THR A 286 15.03 10.89 10.35
C THR A 286 14.44 12.22 9.92
N VAL A 287 14.35 13.18 10.85
CA VAL A 287 13.68 14.47 10.61
C VAL A 287 14.68 15.60 10.36
N GLU A 288 14.65 16.17 9.16
CA GLU A 288 15.37 17.40 8.83
C GLU A 288 14.60 18.62 9.34
N THR A 289 15.24 19.42 10.21
CA THR A 289 14.62 20.58 10.91
C THR A 289 15.28 21.92 10.57
N ASP A 290 15.76 22.07 9.34
CA ASP A 290 16.40 23.29 8.86
C ASP A 290 15.37 24.39 8.58
N SER A 291 15.57 25.58 9.16
CA SER A 291 14.66 26.73 9.06
C SER A 291 14.54 27.30 7.65
N LYS A 292 15.41 26.90 6.71
CA LYS A 292 15.27 27.28 5.30
C LYS A 292 14.04 26.65 4.65
N TYR A 293 13.58 25.48 5.11
CA TYR A 293 12.40 24.81 4.57
C TYR A 293 11.14 25.41 5.17
N ARG A 294 10.57 26.36 4.44
CA ARG A 294 9.41 27.12 4.88
C ARG A 294 8.55 27.61 3.73
N ILE A 295 7.31 27.91 4.05
CA ILE A 295 6.38 28.68 3.21
C ILE A 295 5.96 29.90 4.02
N ALA A 296 6.34 31.08 3.54
CA ALA A 296 5.84 32.35 4.05
C ALA A 296 4.73 32.82 3.10
N PHE A 297 3.48 32.79 3.55
CA PHE A 297 2.35 33.14 2.69
C PHE A 297 1.91 34.60 2.85
N ASP A 298 1.56 35.24 1.74
CA ASP A 298 0.95 36.57 1.73
C ASP A 298 -0.51 36.47 2.17
N GLU A 299 -0.83 37.07 3.32
CA GLU A 299 -2.16 37.04 3.91
C GLU A 299 -3.23 37.65 2.99
N THR A 300 -2.91 38.72 2.28
CA THR A 300 -3.85 39.41 1.39
C THR A 300 -4.13 38.57 0.15
N ALA A 301 -3.09 37.94 -0.41
CA ALA A 301 -3.24 37.09 -1.60
C ALA A 301 -4.02 35.80 -1.31
N TRP A 302 -3.94 35.26 -0.08
CA TRP A 302 -4.61 34.01 0.29
C TRP A 302 -5.99 34.22 0.92
N SER A 303 -6.29 35.44 1.37
CA SER A 303 -7.57 35.79 1.97
C SER A 303 -8.74 35.45 1.04
N GLY A 304 -9.70 34.67 1.54
CA GLY A 304 -10.90 34.26 0.79
C GLY A 304 -10.66 33.13 -0.20
N THR A 305 -9.46 32.56 -0.26
CA THR A 305 -9.17 31.35 -1.04
C THR A 305 -8.69 30.22 -0.13
N PHE A 306 -7.43 30.24 0.26
CA PHE A 306 -6.80 29.22 1.11
C PHE A 306 -6.74 29.62 2.57
N TYR A 307 -7.05 30.88 2.89
CA TYR A 307 -6.95 31.42 4.24
C TYR A 307 -8.16 32.30 4.54
N ASP A 308 -8.80 32.07 5.68
CA ASP A 308 -9.79 32.97 6.26
C ASP A 308 -9.09 33.94 7.22
N LYS A 309 -9.11 35.23 6.85
CA LYS A 309 -8.47 36.28 7.63
C LYS A 309 -9.20 36.60 8.94
N SER A 310 -10.52 36.50 8.96
CA SER A 310 -11.32 36.84 10.14
C SER A 310 -11.20 35.77 11.23
N GLY A 311 -11.23 34.51 10.82
CA GLY A 311 -11.11 33.36 11.71
C GLY A 311 -9.68 32.90 11.95
N ASN A 312 -8.71 33.40 11.19
CA ASN A 312 -7.30 33.01 11.26
C ASN A 312 -7.11 31.48 11.12
N TYR A 313 -7.65 30.92 10.03
CA TYR A 313 -7.54 29.50 9.72
C TYR A 313 -7.35 29.23 8.22
N PHE A 314 -6.78 28.07 7.91
CA PHE A 314 -6.68 27.58 6.53
C PHE A 314 -7.97 26.90 6.08
N THR A 315 -8.30 27.06 4.81
CA THR A 315 -9.45 26.41 4.17
C THR A 315 -9.05 25.83 2.81
N ASN A 316 -9.91 24.98 2.26
CA ASN A 316 -9.77 24.51 0.89
C ASN A 316 -10.35 25.56 -0.05
N ARG A 317 -9.69 25.83 -1.18
CA ARG A 317 -10.17 26.83 -2.13
C ARG A 317 -11.39 26.29 -2.86
N LYS A 318 -12.53 26.96 -2.67
CA LYS A 318 -13.78 26.73 -3.37
C LYS A 318 -14.08 27.91 -4.31
N ASP A 319 -14.93 27.70 -5.29
CA ASP A 319 -15.48 28.81 -6.08
C ASP A 319 -16.40 29.65 -5.16
N PRO A 320 -16.18 30.97 -5.02
CA PRO A 320 -17.02 31.83 -4.20
C PRO A 320 -18.51 31.84 -4.59
N SER A 321 -18.82 31.50 -5.84
CA SER A 321 -20.19 31.42 -6.37
C SER A 321 -20.79 30.00 -6.26
N GLY A 322 -20.09 29.06 -5.62
CA GLY A 322 -20.51 27.66 -5.49
C GLY A 322 -20.31 26.81 -6.75
N GLY A 323 -19.54 27.31 -7.71
CA GLY A 323 -19.11 26.56 -8.90
C GLY A 323 -17.96 25.58 -8.63
N LYS A 324 -17.42 25.00 -9.71
CA LYS A 324 -16.24 24.14 -9.67
C LYS A 324 -14.96 24.95 -9.87
N VAL A 325 -13.85 24.46 -9.33
CA VAL A 325 -12.53 25.05 -9.51
C VAL A 325 -11.67 24.26 -10.49
N SER A 326 -10.73 24.95 -11.14
CA SER A 326 -9.65 24.32 -11.91
C SER A 326 -8.30 24.68 -11.31
N TYR A 327 -7.37 23.72 -11.27
CA TYR A 327 -6.02 23.90 -10.75
C TYR A 327 -5.03 22.97 -11.44
N MET A 328 -3.75 23.25 -11.28
CA MET A 328 -2.68 22.35 -11.73
C MET A 328 -2.32 21.41 -10.59
N ASP A 329 -2.39 20.10 -10.86
CA ASP A 329 -1.99 19.07 -9.92
C ASP A 329 -0.46 18.92 -9.82
N ASP A 330 -0.06 17.90 -9.07
CA ASP A 330 1.32 17.63 -8.73
C ASP A 330 2.20 17.21 -9.91
N ASP A 331 1.57 16.68 -10.96
CA ASP A 331 2.24 16.26 -12.19
C ASP A 331 2.23 17.38 -13.25
N GLY A 332 1.67 18.55 -12.92
CA GLY A 332 1.52 19.68 -13.83
C GLY A 332 0.36 19.52 -14.81
N GLU A 333 -0.57 18.61 -14.53
CA GLU A 333 -1.78 18.42 -15.31
C GLU A 333 -2.90 19.33 -14.79
N GLU A 334 -3.72 19.83 -15.71
CA GLU A 334 -4.87 20.66 -15.36
C GLU A 334 -6.03 19.79 -14.89
N VAL A 335 -6.36 19.89 -13.60
CA VAL A 335 -7.58 19.35 -13.02
C VAL A 335 -8.70 20.36 -13.26
N LYS A 336 -9.78 19.91 -13.91
CA LYS A 336 -10.98 20.69 -14.21
C LYS A 336 -12.16 20.19 -13.40
N ASP A 337 -13.13 21.06 -13.20
CA ASP A 337 -14.43 20.74 -12.61
C ASP A 337 -14.38 20.12 -11.19
N ALA A 338 -13.31 20.40 -10.43
CA ALA A 338 -13.14 19.93 -9.06
C ALA A 338 -14.03 20.71 -8.08
N GLU A 339 -14.55 20.04 -7.05
CA GLU A 339 -15.34 20.70 -6.00
C GLU A 339 -14.53 21.75 -5.24
N TYR A 340 -13.25 21.46 -5.02
CA TYR A 340 -12.31 22.35 -4.37
C TYR A 340 -10.87 21.98 -4.75
N GLU A 341 -9.97 22.91 -4.52
CA GLU A 341 -8.54 22.65 -4.46
C GLU A 341 -8.10 22.59 -3.00
N HIS A 342 -7.38 21.55 -2.62
CA HIS A 342 -7.06 21.35 -1.23
C HIS A 342 -5.82 22.14 -0.83
N ILE A 343 -5.74 22.50 0.45
CA ILE A 343 -4.65 23.29 0.98
C ILE A 343 -3.28 22.61 0.83
N LEU A 344 -3.21 21.28 0.96
CA LEU A 344 -1.96 20.52 0.75
C LEU A 344 -1.43 20.66 -0.68
N ASP A 345 -2.30 20.71 -1.69
CA ASP A 345 -1.89 20.88 -3.10
C ASP A 345 -1.23 22.26 -3.28
N LYS A 346 -1.77 23.29 -2.60
CA LYS A 346 -1.17 24.63 -2.56
C LYS A 346 0.20 24.63 -1.88
N PHE A 347 0.32 23.99 -0.71
CA PHE A 347 1.60 23.93 0.01
C PHE A 347 2.66 23.18 -0.78
N LEU A 348 2.30 22.06 -1.40
CA LEU A 348 3.25 21.32 -2.22
C LEU A 348 3.72 22.16 -3.42
N ARG A 349 2.80 22.83 -4.11
CA ARG A 349 3.16 23.68 -5.25
C ARG A 349 4.11 24.80 -4.86
N ASP A 350 3.90 25.44 -3.72
CA ASP A 350 4.80 26.48 -3.21
C ASP A 350 6.16 25.91 -2.82
N TYR A 351 6.15 24.75 -2.15
CA TYR A 351 7.38 24.05 -1.79
C TYR A 351 8.19 23.65 -3.04
N LYS A 352 7.54 23.07 -4.05
CA LYS A 352 8.17 22.70 -5.33
C LYS A 352 8.80 23.92 -6.00
N THR A 353 8.07 25.02 -6.06
CA THR A 353 8.54 26.29 -6.63
C THR A 353 9.79 26.81 -5.91
N ALA A 354 9.82 26.72 -4.58
CA ALA A 354 10.91 27.25 -3.77
C ALA A 354 12.13 26.31 -3.69
N PHE A 355 11.93 24.99 -3.66
CA PHE A 355 12.97 24.03 -3.27
C PHE A 355 13.23 22.90 -4.26
N GLU A 356 12.36 22.69 -5.26
CA GLU A 356 12.52 21.61 -6.25
C GLU A 356 12.58 22.15 -7.70
N GLY A 357 12.81 23.45 -7.89
CA GLY A 357 12.89 24.09 -9.21
C GLY A 357 14.07 23.62 -10.08
N ASP A 358 15.09 23.00 -9.49
CA ASP A 358 16.21 22.36 -10.22
C ASP A 358 15.88 20.93 -10.69
N GLY A 359 14.66 20.45 -10.44
CA GLY A 359 14.20 19.11 -10.78
C GLY A 359 14.55 18.04 -9.74
N LYS A 360 15.23 18.37 -8.64
CA LYS A 360 15.56 17.40 -7.59
C LYS A 360 14.43 17.27 -6.57
N LYS A 361 13.56 16.30 -6.80
CA LYS A 361 12.49 15.93 -5.87
C LYS A 361 13.05 15.34 -4.57
N PHE A 362 12.59 15.85 -3.41
CA PHE A 362 12.85 15.23 -2.11
C PHE A 362 12.18 13.85 -2.03
N LYS A 363 12.97 12.81 -1.72
CA LYS A 363 12.49 11.43 -1.57
C LYS A 363 12.23 11.14 -0.09
N GLY A 364 11.02 11.46 0.35
CA GLY A 364 10.57 11.28 1.74
C GLY A 364 9.28 12.08 1.96
N ILE A 365 8.85 12.16 3.22
CA ILE A 365 7.63 12.88 3.61
C ILE A 365 7.95 14.37 3.84
N LEU A 366 7.15 15.24 3.24
CA LEU A 366 7.07 16.66 3.54
C LEU A 366 6.06 16.85 4.67
N LEU A 367 6.57 17.04 5.88
CA LEU A 367 5.76 17.28 7.07
C LEU A 367 5.62 18.78 7.29
N PHE A 368 4.49 19.34 6.89
CA PHE A 368 4.14 20.72 7.12
C PHE A 368 3.68 20.92 8.57
N ILE A 369 4.11 22.01 9.21
CA ILE A 369 3.60 22.44 10.52
C ILE A 369 3.31 23.93 10.51
N THR A 370 2.30 24.35 11.26
CA THR A 370 1.86 25.74 11.27
C THR A 370 1.25 26.15 12.61
N ASN A 371 1.40 27.44 12.94
CA ASN A 371 0.70 28.09 14.06
C ASN A 371 -0.70 28.61 13.68
N ILE A 372 -1.21 28.25 12.50
CA ILE A 372 -2.56 28.56 12.02
C ILE A 372 -3.46 27.33 12.16
N ASN A 373 -4.73 27.54 12.55
CA ASN A 373 -5.70 26.44 12.65
C ASN A 373 -6.23 26.01 11.29
N LYS A 374 -6.84 24.82 11.21
CA LYS A 374 -7.78 24.49 10.13
C LYS A 374 -9.13 25.13 10.42
N ASP A 375 -9.94 25.34 9.37
CA ASP A 375 -11.36 25.70 9.51
C ASP A 375 -12.04 24.90 10.62
N THR A 376 -12.66 25.61 11.56
CA THR A 376 -13.27 25.02 12.75
C THR A 376 -14.40 24.05 12.42
N ASN A 377 -15.01 24.17 11.25
CA ASN A 377 -16.06 23.26 10.80
C ASN A 377 -15.52 21.88 10.41
N ASP A 378 -14.25 21.81 9.98
CA ASP A 378 -13.63 20.55 9.56
C ASP A 378 -13.18 19.72 10.77
N LYS A 379 -12.94 20.36 11.94
CA LYS A 379 -12.48 19.71 13.19
C LYS A 379 -11.21 18.85 13.02
N GLU A 380 -10.34 19.25 12.09
CA GLU A 380 -9.11 18.54 11.73
C GLU A 380 -7.89 19.16 12.43
N GLY A 381 -7.16 18.34 13.19
CA GLY A 381 -5.89 18.71 13.83
C GLY A 381 -4.67 18.50 12.93
N GLY A 382 -4.81 17.63 11.95
CA GLY A 382 -3.86 17.36 10.89
C GLY A 382 -4.60 16.82 9.66
N VAL A 383 -3.92 16.82 8.52
CA VAL A 383 -4.44 16.24 7.27
C VAL A 383 -3.31 15.62 6.45
N SER A 384 -3.62 14.49 5.83
CA SER A 384 -2.83 13.78 4.84
C SER A 384 -3.75 12.94 3.96
N ARG A 385 -3.21 12.24 2.98
CA ARG A 385 -3.98 11.41 2.04
C ARG A 385 -3.23 10.13 1.69
N THR A 386 -4.00 9.14 1.31
CA THR A 386 -3.54 7.86 0.73
C THR A 386 -3.51 7.87 -0.79
N LYS A 387 -4.04 8.94 -1.41
CA LYS A 387 -4.23 9.08 -2.85
C LYS A 387 -3.73 10.44 -3.32
N PRO A 388 -2.93 10.49 -4.41
CA PRO A 388 -2.36 9.34 -5.13
C PRO A 388 -1.43 8.48 -4.25
N VAL A 389 -1.14 7.23 -4.64
CA VAL A 389 -0.33 6.30 -3.81
C VAL A 389 1.11 6.73 -3.56
N ASN A 390 1.60 7.77 -4.23
CA ASN A 390 2.90 8.38 -4.00
C ASN A 390 2.79 9.74 -3.28
N PHE A 391 1.65 10.00 -2.63
CA PHE A 391 1.42 11.19 -1.81
C PHE A 391 2.45 11.22 -0.69
N ARG A 392 3.07 12.37 -0.48
CA ARG A 392 4.18 12.52 0.46
C ARG A 392 3.99 13.70 1.41
N GLU A 393 2.80 14.27 1.45
CA GLU A 393 2.48 15.48 2.19
C GLU A 393 1.67 15.13 3.44
N ALA A 394 2.07 15.67 4.58
CA ALA A 394 1.30 15.62 5.80
C ALA A 394 1.33 17.00 6.45
N ILE A 395 0.25 17.46 7.06
CA ILE A 395 0.24 18.70 7.83
C ILE A 395 -0.29 18.50 9.25
N VAL A 396 0.32 19.18 10.21
CA VAL A 396 -0.23 19.36 11.56
C VAL A 396 -0.51 20.85 11.82
N PHE A 397 -1.75 21.15 12.19
CA PHE A 397 -2.22 22.50 12.46
C PHE A 397 -1.98 22.92 13.91
N ALA A 398 -2.19 24.21 14.19
CA ALA A 398 -1.89 24.80 15.49
C ALA A 398 -2.55 24.07 16.68
N SER A 399 -3.77 23.55 16.49
CA SER A 399 -4.52 22.84 17.52
C SER A 399 -3.84 21.58 18.03
N ASN A 400 -2.98 20.94 17.22
CA ASN A 400 -2.41 19.62 17.50
C ASN A 400 -0.88 19.60 17.45
N LEU A 401 -0.21 20.76 17.46
CA LEU A 401 1.27 20.81 17.42
C LEU A 401 1.95 20.02 18.55
N LYS A 402 1.26 19.82 19.69
CA LYS A 402 1.74 19.04 20.85
C LYS A 402 1.25 17.60 20.88
N ASP A 403 0.32 17.23 20.01
CA ASP A 403 -0.22 15.88 19.94
C ASP A 403 0.63 15.01 19.02
N LYS A 404 1.45 14.15 19.62
CA LYS A 404 2.39 13.27 18.91
C LYS A 404 1.68 12.23 18.03
N SER A 405 0.50 11.78 18.46
CA SER A 405 -0.29 10.80 17.71
C SER A 405 -0.75 11.38 16.37
N THR A 406 -1.14 12.67 16.35
CA THR A 406 -1.51 13.35 15.11
C THR A 406 -0.39 13.27 14.06
N TYR A 407 0.87 13.52 14.44
CA TYR A 407 1.99 13.39 13.49
C TYR A 407 2.11 11.97 12.91
N ALA A 408 2.03 10.96 13.76
CA ALA A 408 2.10 9.56 13.34
C ALA A 408 0.91 9.15 12.46
N HIS A 409 -0.30 9.63 12.78
CA HIS A 409 -1.52 9.40 12.01
C HIS A 409 -1.41 9.97 10.59
N GLU A 410 -1.00 11.24 10.48
CA GLU A 410 -0.88 11.89 9.16
C GLU A 410 0.26 11.30 8.32
N ILE A 411 1.37 10.91 8.94
CA ILE A 411 2.44 10.18 8.25
C ILE A 411 1.93 8.81 7.78
N ALA A 412 1.17 8.09 8.61
CA ALA A 412 0.62 6.79 8.24
C ALA A 412 -0.35 6.86 7.06
N HIS A 413 -1.14 7.93 6.94
CA HIS A 413 -1.93 8.21 5.73
C HIS A 413 -1.04 8.35 4.48
N ALA A 414 0.05 9.11 4.56
CA ALA A 414 1.00 9.27 3.46
C ALA A 414 1.78 7.98 3.14
N LEU A 415 1.74 6.98 4.03
CA LEU A 415 2.26 5.63 3.82
C LEU A 415 1.16 4.62 3.41
N GLY A 416 -0.01 5.12 2.97
CA GLY A 416 -1.07 4.31 2.36
C GLY A 416 -2.11 3.74 3.31
N LEU A 417 -2.12 4.12 4.60
CA LEU A 417 -3.14 3.65 5.54
C LEU A 417 -4.42 4.48 5.45
N GLU A 418 -5.56 3.83 5.27
CA GLU A 418 -6.87 4.48 5.43
C GLU A 418 -7.33 4.39 6.88
N HIS A 419 -8.35 5.17 7.23
CA HIS A 419 -9.05 4.97 8.51
C HIS A 419 -9.59 3.54 8.62
N THR A 420 -9.55 2.99 9.83
CA THR A 420 -10.16 1.68 10.13
C THR A 420 -11.67 1.75 10.26
N PHE A 421 -12.30 2.88 9.96
CA PHE A 421 -13.74 3.11 9.95
C PHE A 421 -14.15 3.84 8.67
N TRP A 422 -15.45 3.99 8.40
CA TRP A 422 -15.96 4.85 7.33
C TRP A 422 -16.45 6.18 7.90
N LYS A 423 -16.15 7.29 7.20
CA LYS A 423 -16.35 8.66 7.69
C LYS A 423 -17.84 9.04 7.64
N ASP A 424 -18.61 8.53 8.61
CA ASP A 424 -19.87 9.10 9.07
C ASP A 424 -20.21 8.62 10.50
N VAL A 425 -19.60 9.26 11.51
CA VAL A 425 -20.14 9.25 12.87
C VAL A 425 -19.76 10.55 13.58
N ASP A 426 -20.41 11.64 13.17
CA ASP A 426 -20.81 12.70 14.12
C ASP A 426 -22.34 12.63 14.34
N GLY A 427 -22.91 11.41 14.30
CA GLY A 427 -24.32 11.11 14.59
C GLY A 427 -24.58 9.62 14.84
N PRO A 428 -25.59 9.23 15.64
CA PRO A 428 -25.82 7.85 16.10
C PRO A 428 -26.53 6.93 15.09
N THR A 429 -26.54 7.28 13.80
CA THR A 429 -27.27 6.53 12.76
C THR A 429 -26.31 6.19 11.63
N TYR A 430 -26.06 4.89 11.49
CA TYR A 430 -25.59 4.24 10.26
C TYR A 430 -26.28 4.86 9.05
N ASP A 431 -25.53 5.56 8.19
CA ASP A 431 -26.02 5.97 6.88
C ASP A 431 -25.70 4.87 5.84
N PRO A 432 -26.69 4.08 5.39
CA PRO A 432 -26.48 3.09 4.33
C PRO A 432 -25.96 3.68 3.02
N THR A 433 -25.98 5.01 2.83
CA THR A 433 -25.46 5.64 1.62
C THR A 433 -23.94 5.52 1.48
N GLU A 434 -23.17 5.36 2.56
CA GLU A 434 -21.70 5.28 2.49
C GLU A 434 -21.19 3.95 1.92
N LEU A 435 -21.85 2.82 2.24
CA LEU A 435 -21.54 1.55 1.59
C LEU A 435 -21.78 1.67 0.08
N THR A 436 -22.94 2.20 -0.30
CA THR A 436 -23.32 2.41 -1.70
C THR A 436 -22.34 3.34 -2.42
N LYS A 437 -21.96 4.48 -1.82
CA LYS A 437 -20.96 5.39 -2.40
C LYS A 437 -19.60 4.71 -2.60
N ASN A 438 -19.18 3.89 -1.64
CA ASN A 438 -17.93 3.13 -1.75
C ASN A 438 -18.01 2.04 -2.82
N GLU A 439 -19.14 1.35 -2.94
CA GLU A 439 -19.41 0.38 -4.02
C GLU A 439 -19.42 1.06 -5.39
N GLU A 440 -20.10 2.20 -5.51
CA GLU A 440 -20.12 3.05 -6.71
C GLU A 440 -18.70 3.47 -7.09
N HIS A 441 -17.94 4.03 -6.15
CA HIS A 441 -16.55 4.43 -6.36
C HIS A 441 -15.66 3.25 -6.78
N LEU A 442 -15.84 2.08 -6.16
CA LEU A 442 -15.10 0.87 -6.48
C LEU A 442 -15.42 0.35 -7.90
N ASN A 443 -16.69 0.42 -8.28
CA ASN A 443 -17.15 0.08 -9.63
C ASN A 443 -16.65 1.09 -10.66
N GLU A 444 -16.63 2.38 -10.32
CA GLU A 444 -16.04 3.43 -11.14
C GLU A 444 -14.55 3.18 -11.39
N LEU A 445 -13.77 2.86 -10.35
CA LEU A 445 -12.36 2.49 -10.49
C LEU A 445 -12.18 1.30 -11.44
N LYS A 446 -12.96 0.23 -11.26
CA LYS A 446 -12.90 -0.97 -12.13
C LYS A 446 -13.25 -0.63 -13.58
N GLN A 447 -14.32 0.13 -13.79
CA GLN A 447 -14.78 0.54 -15.11
C GLN A 447 -13.75 1.44 -15.81
N ASN A 448 -13.21 2.43 -15.09
CA ASN A 448 -12.17 3.31 -15.61
C ASN A 448 -10.91 2.54 -16.01
N ILE A 449 -10.51 1.50 -15.27
CA ILE A 449 -9.38 0.63 -15.66
C ILE A 449 -9.66 -0.05 -17.01
N GLU A 450 -10.83 -0.64 -17.18
CA GLU A 450 -11.20 -1.33 -18.43
C GLU A 450 -11.35 -0.37 -19.60
N ASP A 451 -11.94 0.81 -19.39
CA ASP A 451 -12.08 1.84 -20.42
C ASP A 451 -10.72 2.38 -20.88
N ASN A 452 -9.78 2.62 -19.95
CA ASN A 452 -8.43 3.05 -20.32
C ASN A 452 -7.68 1.98 -21.13
N LYS A 453 -7.81 0.68 -20.77
CA LYS A 453 -7.25 -0.43 -21.57
C LYS A 453 -7.84 -0.50 -22.97
N LYS A 454 -9.17 -0.37 -23.08
CA LYS A 454 -9.88 -0.39 -24.37
C LYS A 454 -9.43 0.78 -25.24
N ASN A 455 -9.45 2.01 -24.71
CA ASN A 455 -9.04 3.21 -25.41
C ASN A 455 -7.58 3.11 -25.87
N LYS A 456 -6.68 2.60 -25.02
CA LYS A 456 -5.27 2.34 -25.39
C LYS A 456 -5.18 1.41 -26.61
N LYS A 457 -5.92 0.30 -26.61
CA LYS A 457 -5.92 -0.65 -27.73
C LYS A 457 -6.43 0.00 -29.03
N GLU A 458 -7.51 0.77 -28.95
CA GLU A 458 -8.06 1.51 -30.10
C GLU A 458 -7.04 2.50 -30.68
N TYR A 459 -6.31 3.22 -29.82
CA TYR A 459 -5.24 4.12 -30.24
C TYR A 459 -4.04 3.40 -30.87
N GLU A 460 -3.63 2.26 -30.32
CA GLU A 460 -2.58 1.42 -30.90
C GLU A 460 -2.96 0.91 -32.29
N ASP A 461 -4.21 0.49 -32.49
CA ASP A 461 -4.71 0.02 -33.78
C ASP A 461 -4.83 1.18 -34.80
N ALA A 462 -5.23 2.38 -34.35
CA ALA A 462 -5.21 3.59 -35.19
C ALA A 462 -3.79 3.94 -35.66
N ILE A 463 -2.77 3.84 -34.79
CA ILE A 463 -1.36 4.03 -35.18
C ILE A 463 -0.95 3.02 -36.24
N LYS A 464 -1.27 1.73 -36.07
CA LYS A 464 -0.94 0.69 -37.06
C LYS A 464 -1.58 0.98 -38.42
N HIS A 465 -2.84 1.41 -38.42
CA HIS A 465 -3.53 1.81 -39.65
C HIS A 465 -2.84 3.01 -40.32
N ASN A 466 -2.51 4.05 -39.55
CA ASN A 466 -1.80 5.22 -40.04
C ASN A 466 -0.41 4.90 -40.58
N GLU A 467 0.33 4.00 -39.93
CA GLU A 467 1.63 3.53 -40.41
C GLU A 467 1.51 2.79 -41.75
N ASN A 468 0.43 2.04 -41.97
CA ASN A 468 0.15 1.43 -43.28
C ASN A 468 -0.19 2.48 -44.35
N ASN A 469 -0.97 3.51 -44.01
CA ASN A 469 -1.25 4.61 -44.93
C ASN A 469 0.01 5.38 -45.33
N ILE A 470 0.93 5.61 -44.38
CA ILE A 470 2.24 6.21 -44.65
C ILE A 470 3.02 5.34 -45.65
N LYS A 471 3.04 4.01 -45.49
CA LYS A 471 3.72 3.10 -46.45
C LYS A 471 3.11 3.19 -47.85
N ILE A 472 1.78 3.30 -47.96
CA ILE A 472 1.09 3.47 -49.24
C ILE A 472 1.52 4.78 -49.91
N GLU A 473 1.50 5.91 -49.18
CA GLU A 473 1.89 7.21 -49.73
C GLU A 473 3.39 7.26 -50.09
N GLN A 474 4.25 6.58 -49.32
CA GLN A 474 5.67 6.41 -49.68
C GLN A 474 5.84 5.63 -50.99
N ASN A 475 5.00 4.62 -51.24
CA ASN A 475 5.02 3.89 -52.51
C ASN A 475 4.50 4.76 -53.68
N ASN A 476 3.48 5.59 -53.46
CA ASN A 476 3.02 6.58 -54.45
C ASN A 476 4.15 7.55 -54.84
N ILE A 477 4.91 8.05 -53.86
CA ILE A 477 6.07 8.92 -54.13
C ILE A 477 7.09 8.21 -55.03
N LYS A 478 7.41 6.94 -54.77
CA LYS A 478 8.33 6.17 -55.63
C LYS A 478 7.80 6.04 -57.06
N ILE A 479 6.50 5.84 -57.24
CA ILE A 479 5.86 5.78 -58.56
C ILE A 479 6.01 7.12 -59.28
N TYR A 480 5.69 8.24 -58.63
CA TYR A 480 5.84 9.57 -59.21
C TYR A 480 7.30 9.90 -59.57
N GLN A 481 8.25 9.54 -58.70
CA GLN A 481 9.69 9.70 -58.97
C GLN A 481 10.15 8.90 -60.19
N ASN A 482 9.67 7.65 -60.33
CA ASN A 482 9.95 6.83 -61.52
C ASN A 482 9.35 7.45 -62.79
N ASN A 483 8.12 7.95 -62.74
CA ASN A 483 7.49 8.63 -63.88
C ASN A 483 8.27 9.89 -64.29
N ILE A 484 8.69 10.71 -63.33
CA ILE A 484 9.53 11.89 -63.59
C ILE A 484 10.83 11.50 -64.28
N LYS A 485 11.49 10.42 -63.83
CA LYS A 485 12.69 9.89 -64.46
C LYS A 485 12.45 9.54 -65.94
N ILE A 486 11.39 8.78 -66.23
CA ILE A 486 11.00 8.41 -67.60
C ILE A 486 10.72 9.65 -68.46
N LEU A 487 10.00 10.65 -67.93
CA LEU A 487 9.68 11.89 -68.66
C LEU A 487 10.92 12.75 -68.92
N ASN A 488 11.86 12.80 -67.97
CA ASN A 488 13.14 13.48 -68.13
C ASN A 488 14.03 12.79 -69.19
N ASP A 489 14.04 11.46 -69.22
CA ASP A 489 14.77 10.70 -70.25
C ASP A 489 14.19 10.95 -71.65
N LYS A 490 12.85 11.04 -71.78
CA LYS A 490 12.19 11.47 -73.02
C LYS A 490 12.62 12.89 -73.43
N LEU A 491 12.63 13.84 -72.49
CA LEU A 491 13.08 15.22 -72.77
C LEU A 491 14.53 15.27 -73.31
N LYS A 492 15.42 14.44 -72.76
CA LYS A 492 16.82 14.33 -73.24
C LYS A 492 16.90 13.78 -74.66
N GLN A 493 16.17 12.70 -74.96
CA GLN A 493 16.11 12.14 -76.32
C GLN A 493 15.58 13.19 -77.33
N TYR A 494 14.60 14.01 -76.93
CA TYR A 494 14.09 15.11 -77.75
C TYR A 494 15.07 16.26 -77.96
N SER A 495 16.02 16.49 -77.06
CA SER A 495 17.09 17.49 -77.29
C SER A 495 18.17 17.02 -78.25
N GLU A 496 18.28 15.72 -78.52
CA GLU A 496 19.41 15.13 -79.28
C GLU A 496 19.09 14.78 -80.75
N TYR A 497 17.82 14.59 -81.16
CA TYR A 497 17.51 13.93 -82.46
C TYR A 497 16.50 14.60 -83.44
N TYR A 498 15.68 15.61 -83.06
CA TYR A 498 14.66 16.18 -83.99
C TYR A 498 14.34 17.67 -83.77
N SER A 499 14.10 18.41 -84.86
CA SER A 499 13.50 19.75 -84.88
C SER A 499 11.97 19.70 -85.06
N LYS A 500 11.19 19.62 -83.95
CA LYS A 500 9.74 19.94 -83.89
C LYS A 500 9.35 20.59 -82.53
N THR A 501 8.11 21.09 -82.46
CA THR A 501 7.69 22.40 -81.91
C THR A 501 7.71 22.57 -80.36
N PRO A 502 7.83 23.83 -79.85
CA PRO A 502 7.74 24.18 -78.42
C PRO A 502 6.55 23.59 -77.65
N GLN A 503 5.48 23.21 -78.35
CA GLN A 503 4.25 22.64 -77.76
C GLN A 503 4.46 21.26 -77.13
N GLU A 504 5.27 20.37 -77.70
CA GLU A 504 5.47 19.00 -77.16
C GLU A 504 6.34 19.00 -75.91
N LYS A 505 7.41 19.82 -75.89
CA LYS A 505 8.20 20.06 -74.68
C LYS A 505 7.34 20.67 -73.56
N GLY A 506 6.46 21.61 -73.91
CA GLY A 506 5.48 22.18 -72.99
C GLY A 506 4.59 21.11 -72.34
N LYS A 507 4.08 20.15 -73.11
CA LYS A 507 3.26 19.04 -72.58
C LYS A 507 4.02 18.16 -71.60
N ILE A 508 5.27 17.78 -71.90
CA ILE A 508 6.07 16.93 -71.01
C ILE A 508 6.41 17.67 -69.71
N ASN A 509 6.75 18.96 -69.79
CA ASN A 509 6.99 19.79 -68.62
C ASN A 509 5.73 19.91 -67.73
N THR A 510 4.54 20.03 -68.33
CA THR A 510 3.27 19.98 -67.58
C THR A 510 3.09 18.65 -66.85
N GLN A 511 3.37 17.51 -67.51
CA GLN A 511 3.29 16.20 -66.87
C GLN A 511 4.27 16.04 -65.71
N ILE A 512 5.52 16.52 -65.85
CA ILE A 512 6.50 16.53 -64.75
C ILE A 512 5.99 17.36 -63.57
N LYS A 513 5.41 18.54 -63.85
CA LYS A 513 4.79 19.37 -62.82
C LYS A 513 3.68 18.62 -62.08
N GLU A 514 2.80 17.95 -62.80
CA GLU A 514 1.73 17.13 -62.20
C GLU A 514 2.29 16.01 -61.31
N GLN A 515 3.37 15.33 -61.71
CA GLN A 515 4.01 14.32 -60.86
C GLN A 515 4.64 14.94 -59.61
N ASN A 516 5.32 16.09 -59.74
CA ASN A 516 5.87 16.83 -58.59
C ASN A 516 4.78 17.29 -57.62
N ASP A 517 3.64 17.76 -58.14
CA ASP A 517 2.47 18.11 -57.34
C ASP A 517 1.90 16.87 -56.61
N GLY A 518 1.94 15.69 -57.25
CA GLY A 518 1.61 14.40 -56.63
C GLY A 518 2.54 14.05 -55.46
N ILE A 519 3.86 14.17 -55.64
CA ILE A 519 4.85 13.97 -54.57
C ILE A 519 4.59 14.91 -53.40
N LYS A 520 4.36 16.20 -53.69
CA LYS A 520 4.06 17.19 -52.66
C LYS A 520 2.83 16.79 -51.84
N LYS A 521 1.72 16.44 -52.50
CA LYS A 521 0.49 15.99 -51.83
C LYS A 521 0.72 14.76 -50.95
N SER A 522 1.45 13.75 -51.42
CA SER A 522 1.76 12.56 -50.61
C SER A 522 2.65 12.90 -49.41
N ASN A 523 3.63 13.80 -49.56
CA ASN A 523 4.46 14.26 -48.45
C ASN A 523 3.65 15.05 -47.41
N ASP A 524 2.73 15.91 -47.85
CA ASP A 524 1.84 16.67 -46.97
C ASP A 524 0.98 15.71 -46.12
N LYS A 525 0.37 14.70 -46.75
CA LYS A 525 -0.40 13.65 -46.06
C LYS A 525 0.44 12.85 -45.05
N ILE A 526 1.67 12.47 -45.42
CA ILE A 526 2.58 11.75 -44.52
C ILE A 526 2.88 12.61 -43.29
N THR A 527 3.14 13.91 -43.49
CA THR A 527 3.45 14.85 -42.41
C THR A 527 2.27 15.02 -41.46
N GLU A 528 1.06 15.22 -42.00
CA GLU A 528 -0.18 15.30 -41.22
C GLU A 528 -0.44 14.01 -40.43
N THR A 529 -0.27 12.85 -41.06
CA THR A 529 -0.46 11.53 -40.42
C THR A 529 0.54 11.31 -39.29
N LYS A 530 1.81 11.71 -39.48
CA LYS A 530 2.83 11.64 -38.42
C LYS A 530 2.48 12.53 -37.22
N SER A 531 2.06 13.78 -37.47
CA SER A 531 1.62 14.68 -36.39
C SER A 531 0.40 14.12 -35.64
N THR A 532 -0.52 13.48 -36.36
CA THR A 532 -1.67 12.78 -35.76
C THR A 532 -1.20 11.62 -34.86
N ASN A 533 -0.27 10.79 -35.34
CA ASN A 533 0.31 9.71 -34.54
C ASN A 533 1.02 10.23 -33.27
N GLU A 534 1.70 11.37 -33.32
CA GLU A 534 2.31 11.98 -32.13
C GLU A 534 1.27 12.35 -31.07
N LYS A 535 0.13 12.93 -31.48
CA LYS A 535 -1.00 13.22 -30.57
C LYS A 535 -1.59 11.94 -29.98
N ILE A 536 -1.79 10.91 -30.81
CA ILE A 536 -2.30 9.60 -30.36
C ILE A 536 -1.35 8.97 -29.33
N ARG A 537 -0.04 9.04 -29.55
CA ARG A 537 0.96 8.56 -28.57
C ARG A 537 0.87 9.31 -27.24
N GLY A 538 0.53 10.60 -27.27
CA GLY A 538 0.23 11.37 -26.06
C GLY A 538 -0.99 10.82 -25.29
N TYR A 539 -2.08 10.51 -26.00
CA TYR A 539 -3.26 9.90 -25.39
C TYR A 539 -3.00 8.51 -24.81
N ILE A 540 -2.18 7.68 -25.48
CA ILE A 540 -1.76 6.38 -24.95
C ILE A 540 -1.06 6.55 -23.60
N LYS A 541 -0.06 7.44 -23.52
CA LYS A 541 0.66 7.70 -22.27
C LYS A 541 -0.26 8.17 -21.15
N LYS A 542 -1.21 9.06 -21.46
CA LYS A 542 -2.21 9.54 -20.50
C LYS A 542 -3.09 8.39 -19.98
N ASN A 543 -3.56 7.51 -20.85
CA ASN A 543 -4.35 6.35 -20.45
C ASN A 543 -3.56 5.35 -19.62
N GLU A 544 -2.28 5.11 -19.96
CA GLU A 544 -1.40 4.25 -19.17
C GLU A 544 -1.19 4.78 -17.75
N LYS A 545 -0.98 6.10 -17.62
CA LYS A 545 -0.89 6.78 -16.32
C LYS A 545 -2.18 6.61 -15.53
N ASN A 546 -3.32 6.99 -16.12
CA ASN A 546 -4.63 6.87 -15.48
C ASN A 546 -4.95 5.43 -15.07
N GLU A 547 -4.70 4.44 -15.94
CA GLU A 547 -4.90 3.02 -15.63
C GLU A 547 -4.07 2.60 -14.41
N LYS A 548 -2.81 3.04 -14.34
CA LYS A 548 -1.94 2.79 -13.19
C LYS A 548 -2.51 3.44 -11.93
N ASP A 549 -2.88 4.72 -11.98
CA ASP A 549 -3.40 5.45 -10.82
C ASP A 549 -4.70 4.83 -10.29
N PHE A 550 -5.61 4.40 -11.17
CA PHE A 550 -6.83 3.69 -10.77
C PHE A 550 -6.55 2.31 -10.17
N LYS A 551 -5.60 1.55 -10.72
CA LYS A 551 -5.16 0.26 -10.16
C LYS A 551 -4.55 0.44 -8.77
N ASP A 552 -3.73 1.46 -8.61
CA ASP A 552 -3.08 1.77 -7.35
C ASP A 552 -4.11 2.18 -6.30
N ASN A 553 -5.06 3.06 -6.65
CA ASN A 553 -6.18 3.43 -5.78
C ASN A 553 -7.02 2.20 -5.39
N LEU A 554 -7.30 1.29 -6.34
CA LEU A 554 -8.00 0.04 -6.07
C LEU A 554 -7.23 -0.86 -5.09
N ASN A 555 -5.89 -0.88 -5.18
CA ASN A 555 -5.05 -1.64 -4.26
C ASN A 555 -5.05 -1.06 -2.84
N VAL A 556 -5.12 0.26 -2.69
CA VAL A 556 -5.33 0.91 -1.38
C VAL A 556 -6.64 0.42 -0.76
N TYR A 557 -7.74 0.42 -1.53
CA TYR A 557 -9.03 -0.08 -1.04
C TYR A 557 -8.97 -1.54 -0.60
N LYS A 558 -8.30 -2.41 -1.37
CA LYS A 558 -8.16 -3.84 -1.08
C LYS A 558 -7.32 -4.12 0.16
N SER A 559 -6.29 -3.32 0.39
CA SER A 559 -5.34 -3.52 1.47
C SER A 559 -5.92 -3.17 2.85
N ASN A 560 -6.93 -2.29 2.89
CA ASN A 560 -7.61 -1.84 4.12
C ASN A 560 -8.78 -2.75 4.51
N LYS A 561 -8.51 -4.05 4.69
CA LYS A 561 -9.48 -5.15 4.72
C LYS A 561 -10.65 -5.03 5.71
N TYR A 562 -10.45 -4.39 6.87
CA TYR A 562 -11.39 -4.43 7.99
C TYR A 562 -11.84 -3.02 8.38
N LYS A 563 -13.15 -2.85 8.56
CA LYS A 563 -13.76 -1.58 8.98
C LYS A 563 -14.56 -1.78 10.25
N PHE A 564 -14.19 -1.05 11.29
CA PHE A 564 -14.75 -1.05 12.62
C PHE A 564 -15.58 0.21 12.86
N VAL A 565 -16.39 0.16 13.92
CA VAL A 565 -17.06 1.34 14.47
C VAL A 565 -16.01 2.40 14.84
N LYS A 566 -16.23 3.64 14.41
CA LYS A 566 -15.35 4.80 14.70
C LYS A 566 -15.11 4.96 16.20
N LYS A 567 -13.85 5.18 16.60
CA LYS A 567 -13.35 5.32 17.98
C LYS A 567 -13.58 4.09 18.85
N ALA A 568 -13.83 2.92 18.26
CA ALA A 568 -14.08 1.68 18.99
C ALA A 568 -12.85 0.77 19.10
N THR A 569 -11.75 1.16 18.45
CA THR A 569 -10.47 0.46 18.44
C THR A 569 -9.37 1.28 19.11
N VAL A 570 -8.22 0.66 19.36
CA VAL A 570 -6.96 1.33 19.74
C VAL A 570 -6.01 1.48 18.55
N ASN A 571 -6.52 1.31 17.34
CA ASN A 571 -5.74 1.52 16.15
C ASN A 571 -5.47 3.02 15.99
N ILE A 572 -4.25 3.41 15.64
CA ILE A 572 -3.93 4.83 15.42
C ILE A 572 -4.80 5.44 14.31
N MET A 573 -5.29 4.62 13.38
CA MET A 573 -6.16 5.07 12.28
C MET A 573 -7.64 5.20 12.68
N ASP A 574 -7.98 5.14 13.98
CA ASP A 574 -9.37 5.18 14.49
C ASP A 574 -9.69 6.39 15.38
N TYR A 575 -8.95 7.50 15.25
CA TYR A 575 -9.14 8.73 16.06
C TYR A 575 -9.27 8.50 17.58
N SER A 576 -8.83 7.35 18.06
CA SER A 576 -8.98 6.91 19.44
C SER A 576 -7.81 7.44 20.24
N SER A 577 -8.08 8.15 21.33
CA SER A 577 -7.03 8.74 22.16
C SER A 577 -6.42 7.74 23.17
N ARG A 578 -6.56 6.43 22.95
CA ARG A 578 -6.31 5.41 23.99
C ARG A 578 -4.89 4.83 23.90
N VAL A 579 -4.54 4.23 22.78
CA VAL A 579 -3.22 3.64 22.49
C VAL A 579 -3.02 3.75 20.98
N ASN A 580 -1.78 3.84 20.49
CA ASN A 580 -1.49 3.97 19.06
C ASN A 580 -0.88 2.66 18.51
N ILE A 581 -1.74 1.72 18.10
CA ILE A 581 -1.30 0.41 17.58
C ILE A 581 -1.44 0.33 16.06
N TYR A 582 -0.50 -0.34 15.40
CA TYR A 582 -0.64 -0.84 14.04
C TYR A 582 -0.84 -2.36 14.03
N THR A 583 -1.66 -2.83 13.11
CA THR A 583 -1.81 -4.25 12.81
C THR A 583 -0.69 -4.72 11.89
N GLN A 584 -0.41 -6.03 11.87
CA GLN A 584 0.70 -6.56 11.06
C GLN A 584 0.54 -6.25 9.56
N TRP A 585 -0.71 -6.23 9.05
CA TRP A 585 -0.96 -5.90 7.65
C TRP A 585 -0.78 -4.40 7.36
N GLN A 586 -1.17 -3.52 8.29
CA GLN A 586 -0.88 -2.08 8.18
C GLN A 586 0.63 -1.82 8.18
N CYS A 587 1.38 -2.49 9.06
CA CYS A 587 2.85 -2.44 9.04
C CYS A 587 3.39 -2.81 7.65
N LYS A 588 2.88 -3.89 7.05
CA LYS A 588 3.30 -4.32 5.71
C LYS A 588 2.96 -3.30 4.62
N ILE A 589 1.77 -2.69 4.66
CA ILE A 589 1.38 -1.63 3.69
C ILE A 589 2.39 -0.48 3.75
N MET A 590 2.68 0.03 4.95
CA MET A 590 3.63 1.14 5.11
C MET A 590 5.05 0.76 4.66
N GLN A 591 5.50 -0.46 4.95
CA GLN A 591 6.80 -0.96 4.50
C GLN A 591 6.88 -1.05 2.96
N ASP A 592 5.83 -1.56 2.32
CA ASP A 592 5.77 -1.70 0.87
C ASP A 592 5.70 -0.33 0.18
N ASP A 593 4.98 0.64 0.77
CA ASP A 593 4.95 2.02 0.30
C ASP A 593 6.36 2.64 0.30
N ILE A 594 7.11 2.46 1.40
CA ILE A 594 8.50 2.92 1.49
C ILE A 594 9.39 2.29 0.45
N LYS A 595 9.29 0.97 0.22
CA LYS A 595 10.09 0.29 -0.82
C LYS A 595 9.79 0.85 -2.20
N ASN A 596 8.52 1.15 -2.49
CA ASN A 596 8.08 1.54 -3.81
C ASN A 596 8.40 3.01 -4.14
N TYR A 597 8.31 3.91 -3.16
CA TYR A 597 8.35 5.36 -3.43
C TYR A 597 9.53 6.10 -2.81
N TYR A 598 10.07 5.63 -1.67
CA TYR A 598 11.14 6.32 -0.95
C TYR A 598 12.49 5.60 -1.05
N GLY A 599 12.49 4.26 -1.12
CA GLY A 599 13.58 3.42 -1.64
C GLY A 599 14.75 3.12 -0.70
N ASN A 600 14.64 3.38 0.62
CA ASN A 600 15.76 3.23 1.54
C ASN A 600 15.52 2.09 2.55
N MET A 601 16.18 0.95 2.34
CA MET A 601 16.32 -0.09 3.36
C MET A 601 17.76 -0.12 3.84
N ILE A 602 17.95 -0.27 5.15
CA ILE A 602 19.27 -0.42 5.76
C ILE A 602 19.38 -1.74 6.52
N ASP A 603 20.59 -2.27 6.60
CA ASP A 603 20.88 -3.40 7.48
C ASP A 603 20.67 -2.98 8.94
N ASN A 604 20.00 -3.82 9.72
CA ASN A 604 19.95 -3.67 11.16
C ASN A 604 21.25 -4.22 11.75
N LYS A 605 22.13 -3.34 12.21
CA LYS A 605 23.50 -3.67 12.66
C LYS A 605 23.73 -3.33 14.11
#